data_AF-A0AAW8AKN2-F1
#
_entry.id   AF-A0AAW8AKN2-F1
#
_cell.length_a   1.000
_cell.length_b   1.000
_cell.length_c   1.000
_cell.angle_alpha   90.00
_cell.angle_beta   90.00
_cell.angle_gamma   90.00
#
_symmetry.space_group_name_H-M   'P 1'
#
loop_
_entity.id
_entity.type
_entity.pdbx_description
1 polymer ?
#
loop_
_entity_poly.entity_id
_entity_poly.type
_entity_poly.pdbx_seq_one_letter_code
_entity_poly.pdbx_strand_id
1 'polypeptide(L)' 'MNNSTVSLTATSPLAQWLSYLENSHFKAIDLGLDRIKSVAKALDLLTPAPFVITVGGTN' A
#
# COMPACT_ATOMS: atom_id res chain seq x y z
N MET A 1 20.72 7.41 -9.34
CA MET A 1 19.54 8.24 -9.05
C MET A 1 19.38 8.25 -7.54
N ASN A 2 19.45 9.44 -6.99
CA ASN A 2 19.41 9.83 -5.58
C ASN A 2 18.16 9.31 -4.87
N ASN A 3 18.27 8.09 -4.32
CA ASN A 3 17.24 7.52 -3.45
C ASN A 3 17.35 8.15 -2.06
N SER A 4 16.96 9.42 -1.94
CA SER A 4 16.82 10.10 -0.66
C SER A 4 15.72 9.38 0.11
N THR A 5 16.09 8.53 1.06
CA THR A 5 15.15 7.86 1.96
C THR A 5 14.46 8.92 2.80
N VAL A 6 13.29 9.39 2.36
CA VAL A 6 12.44 10.27 3.16
C VAL A 6 12.08 9.51 4.43
N SER A 7 12.61 9.95 5.57
CA SER A 7 12.24 9.40 6.87
C SER A 7 10.85 9.92 7.23
N LEU A 8 9.83 9.16 6.87
CA LEU A 8 8.44 9.48 7.19
C LEU A 8 8.13 9.14 8.65
N THR A 9 7.28 9.96 9.27
CA THR A 9 6.76 9.76 10.62
C THR A 9 5.24 9.85 10.60
N ALA A 10 4.60 9.46 11.72
CA ALA A 10 3.14 9.59 11.85
C ALA A 10 2.64 11.04 11.73
N THR A 11 3.48 12.04 12.02
CA THR A 11 3.15 13.47 11.94
C THR A 11 3.63 14.14 10.66
N SER A 12 4.26 13.40 9.73
CA SER A 12 4.64 13.94 8.43
C SER A 12 3.40 14.39 7.65
N PRO A 13 3.43 15.56 6.97
CA PRO A 13 2.31 16.01 6.15
C PRO A 13 1.90 14.96 5.11
N LEU A 14 0.60 14.89 4.81
CA LEU A 14 0.03 13.96 3.83
C LEU A 14 0.77 14.01 2.48
N ALA A 15 1.12 15.21 1.99
CA ALA A 15 1.83 15.39 0.73
C ALA A 15 3.19 14.66 0.68
N GLN A 16 3.88 14.52 1.81
CA GLN A 16 5.14 13.78 1.87
C GLN A 16 4.92 12.27 1.76
N TRP A 17 3.87 11.76 2.41
CA TRP A 17 3.47 10.36 2.28
C TRP A 17 3.07 10.02 0.82
N LEU A 18 2.29 10.88 0.17
CA LEU A 18 1.88 10.69 -1.22
C LEU A 18 3.09 10.68 -2.17
N SER A 19 3.98 11.66 -2.06
CA SER A 19 5.20 11.74 -2.88
C SER A 19 6.09 10.51 -2.71
N TYR A 20 6.23 9.98 -1.49
CA TYR A 20 6.96 8.74 -1.25
C TYR A 20 6.31 7.54 -1.95
N LEU A 21 4.98 7.36 -1.83
CA LEU A 21 4.25 6.23 -2.41
C LEU A 21 4.28 6.24 -3.94
N GLU A 22 4.15 7.41 -4.58
CA GLU A 22 4.23 7.58 -6.04
C GLU A 22 5.56 7.11 -6.62
N ASN A 23 6.64 7.22 -5.84
CA ASN A 23 7.99 6.85 -6.25
C ASN A 23 8.41 5.46 -5.72
N SER A 24 7.54 4.77 -4.96
CA SER A 24 7.90 3.57 -4.19
C SER A 24 8.01 2.27 -5.02
N HIS A 25 7.60 2.25 -6.29
CA HIS A 25 7.77 1.05 -7.12
C HIS A 25 7.79 1.34 -8.63
N PHE A 26 8.91 1.05 -9.28
CA PHE A 26 8.98 0.87 -10.73
C PHE A 26 9.11 -0.62 -11.03
N LYS A 27 8.04 -1.27 -11.50
CA LYS A 27 8.04 -2.59 -12.18
C LYS A 27 6.65 -2.92 -12.74
N ALA A 28 6.64 -3.74 -13.80
CA ALA A 28 5.44 -4.24 -14.47
C ALA A 28 4.38 -4.74 -13.47
N ILE A 29 3.11 -4.65 -13.85
CA ILE A 29 1.95 -5.05 -13.04
C ILE A 29 2.20 -6.45 -12.47
N ASP A 30 2.47 -6.52 -11.17
CA ASP A 30 2.59 -7.76 -10.40
C ASP A 30 1.22 -8.06 -9.78
N LEU A 31 0.49 -8.99 -10.40
CA LEU A 31 -0.86 -9.39 -9.95
C LEU A 31 -0.83 -10.36 -8.77
N GLY A 32 0.35 -10.73 -8.25
CA GLY A 32 0.50 -11.60 -7.09
C GLY A 32 0.08 -10.93 -5.77
N LEU A 33 -0.49 -11.73 -4.85
CA LEU A 33 -0.98 -11.22 -3.55
C LEU A 33 -0.05 -11.56 -2.37
N ASP A 34 1.05 -12.28 -2.57
CA ASP A 34 1.85 -12.85 -1.47
C ASP A 34 2.47 -11.79 -0.55
N ARG A 35 3.03 -10.71 -1.12
CA ARG A 35 3.64 -9.63 -0.32
C ARG A 35 2.60 -8.92 0.52
N ILE A 36 1.51 -8.49 -0.11
CA ILE A 36 0.48 -7.70 0.58
C ILE A 36 -0.30 -8.56 1.60
N LYS A 37 -0.53 -9.84 1.30
CA LYS A 37 -1.15 -10.80 2.24
C LYS A 37 -0.30 -10.98 3.49
N SER A 38 1.04 -11.01 3.36
CA SER A 38 1.94 -11.14 4.51
C SER A 38 1.86 -9.92 5.44
N VAL A 39 1.80 -8.70 4.87
CA VAL A 39 1.62 -7.46 5.64
C VAL A 39 0.24 -7.41 6.30
N ALA A 40 -0.83 -7.75 5.58
CA ALA A 40 -2.18 -7.74 6.11
C ALA A 40 -2.37 -8.72 7.28
N LYS A 41 -1.74 -9.90 7.22
CA LYS A 41 -1.71 -10.85 8.35
C LYS A 41 -0.97 -10.28 9.56
N ALA A 42 0.19 -9.67 9.36
CA ALA A 42 1.00 -9.12 10.45
C ALA A 42 0.28 -7.97 11.20
N LEU A 43 -0.61 -7.26 10.51
CA LEU A 43 -1.39 -6.16 11.06
C LEU A 43 -2.83 -6.54 11.43
N ASP A 44 -3.20 -7.82 11.30
CA ASP A 44 -4.55 -8.34 11.55
C ASP A 44 -5.68 -7.62 10.76
N LEU A 45 -5.45 -7.39 9.47
CA LEU A 45 -6.32 -6.60 8.59
C LEU A 45 -7.23 -7.44 7.67
N LEU A 46 -7.20 -8.77 7.76
CA LEU A 46 -7.92 -9.64 6.82
C LEU A 46 -9.45 -9.65 7.02
N THR A 47 -9.93 -9.14 8.16
CA THR A 47 -11.35 -9.06 8.51
C THR A 47 -11.72 -7.64 8.94
N PRO A 48 -11.82 -6.69 7.99
CA PRO A 48 -12.03 -5.27 8.31
C PRO A 48 -13.44 -4.96 8.85
N ALA A 49 -14.42 -5.82 8.57
CA ALA A 49 -15.80 -5.70 9.04
C ALA A 49 -16.48 -7.09 9.06
N PRO A 50 -17.59 -7.28 9.79
CA PRO A 50 -18.33 -8.55 9.83
C PRO A 50 -18.91 -9.00 8.48
N PHE A 51 -19.18 -8.06 7.57
CA PHE A 51 -19.67 -8.33 6.23
C PHE A 51 -18.94 -7.44 5.22
N VAL A 52 -18.40 -8.04 4.16
CA VAL A 52 -17.61 -7.36 3.14
C VAL A 52 -18.19 -7.67 1.76
N ILE A 53 -18.53 -6.63 1.01
CA ILE A 53 -18.87 -6.74 -0.41
C ILE A 53 -17.66 -6.23 -1.19
N THR A 54 -17.10 -7.09 -2.06
CA THR A 54 -16.04 -6.71 -3.00
C THR A 54 -16.63 -6.59 -4.39
N VAL A 55 -16.52 -5.41 -5.01
CA VAL A 55 -17.00 -5.16 -6.36
C VAL A 55 -15.80 -5.06 -7.30
N GLY A 56 -15.76 -5.91 -8.32
CA GLY A 56 -14.86 -5.78 -9.46
C GLY A 56 -15.66 -5.51 -10.74
N GLY A 57 -15.01 -5.07 -11.80
CA GLY A 57 -15.64 -4.78 -13.09
C GLY A 57 -14.77 -3.88 -13.95
N THR A 58 -15.14 -3.74 -15.22
CA THR A 58 -14.47 -2.82 -16.15
C THR A 58 -15.11 -1.43 -16.15
N ASN A 59 -16.44 -1.36 -16.01
CA ASN A 59 -17.24 -0.13 -16.04
C ASN A 59 -18.25 -0.14 -14.90
#